data_AF-A0A6J4HJ41-F1
#
_entry.id   AF-A0A6J4HJ41-F1
#
_cell.length_a   1.000
_cell.length_b   1.000
_cell.length_c   1.000
_cell.angle_alpha   90.00
_cell.angle_beta   90.00
_cell.angle_gamma   90.00
#
_symmetry.space_group_name_H-M   'P 1'
#
loop_
_entity.id
_entity.type
_entity.pdbx_description
1 polymer ?
#
loop_
_entity_poly.entity_id
_entity_poly.type
_entity_poly.pdbx_seq_one_letter_code
_entity_poly.pdbx_strand_id
1 'polypeptide(L)' 'RSARSTGAFGWGGAFGTMTWSDPARQLAGVFMVQQPNLRVRARFERVARAAVDELEGVA' A
#
# COMPACT_ATOMS: atom_id res chain seq x y z
N ARG A 1 12.33 -2.66 1.27
CA ARG A 1 11.96 -2.50 -0.15
C ARG A 1 10.47 -2.19 -0.23
N SER A 2 10.06 -1.20 -1.04
CA SER A 2 8.64 -0.88 -1.25
C SER A 2 7.92 -2.09 -1.79
N ALA A 3 6.66 -2.25 -1.38
CA ALA A 3 5.80 -3.33 -1.83
C ALA A 3 5.05 -2.94 -3.14
N ARG A 4 5.09 -1.66 -3.50
CA ARG A 4 4.35 -1.10 -4.64
C ARG A 4 5.07 -1.36 -5.98
N SER A 5 4.35 -1.34 -7.08
CA SER A 5 4.94 -1.46 -8.43
C SER A 5 5.88 -0.31 -8.77
N THR A 6 6.74 -0.52 -9.76
CA THR A 6 7.48 0.56 -10.42
C THR A 6 6.48 1.60 -10.95
N GLY A 7 6.73 2.89 -10.65
CA GLY A 7 5.85 3.99 -11.05
C GLY A 7 4.70 4.28 -10.07
N ALA A 8 4.54 3.52 -9.00
CA ALA A 8 3.60 3.86 -7.94
C ALA A 8 4.03 5.14 -7.20
N PHE A 9 3.07 6.02 -6.91
CA PHE A 9 3.30 7.32 -6.28
C PHE A 9 2.39 7.51 -5.07
N GLY A 10 2.81 8.32 -4.12
CA GLY A 10 2.04 8.54 -2.90
C GLY A 10 2.80 9.35 -1.86
N TRP A 11 2.14 9.63 -0.74
CA TRP A 11 2.70 10.46 0.32
C TRP A 11 2.45 9.87 1.70
N GLY A 12 3.42 10.03 2.59
CA GLY A 12 3.23 9.74 4.01
C GLY A 12 2.61 10.94 4.70
N GLY A 13 1.56 10.72 5.49
CA GLY A 13 0.98 11.76 6.34
C GLY A 13 1.50 11.68 7.78
N ALA A 14 0.96 12.54 8.63
CA ALA A 14 1.30 12.55 10.06
C ALA A 14 0.85 11.25 10.75
N PHE A 15 1.54 10.89 11.84
CA PHE A 15 1.18 9.80 12.75
C PHE A 15 0.91 8.44 12.08
N GLY A 16 1.68 8.09 11.05
CA GLY A 16 1.61 6.77 10.43
C GLY A 16 0.57 6.63 9.30
N THR A 17 -0.17 7.70 8.99
CA THR A 17 -1.07 7.75 7.84
C THR A 17 -0.32 7.71 6.51
N MET A 18 -0.96 7.19 5.46
CA MET A 18 -0.35 7.09 4.14
C MET A 18 -1.38 6.92 3.04
N THR A 19 -1.09 7.51 1.89
CA THR A 19 -1.83 7.26 0.65
C THR A 19 -0.86 6.90 -0.48
N TRP A 20 -1.33 6.08 -1.43
CA TRP A 20 -0.61 5.83 -2.67
C TRP A 20 -1.56 5.37 -3.78
N SER A 21 -1.09 5.51 -5.02
CA SER A 21 -1.70 4.97 -6.23
C SER A 21 -0.68 4.10 -6.96
N ASP A 22 -1.10 2.92 -7.39
CA ASP A 22 -0.31 1.92 -8.10
C ASP A 22 -1.00 1.60 -9.45
N PRO A 23 -0.66 2.35 -10.52
CA PRO A 23 -1.35 2.21 -11.81
C PRO A 23 -1.18 0.83 -12.45
N ALA A 24 -0.04 0.17 -12.25
CA ALA A 24 0.24 -1.13 -12.86
C ALA A 24 -0.69 -2.24 -12.35
N ARG A 25 -1.23 -2.08 -11.14
CA ARG A 25 -2.18 -2.99 -10.50
C ARG A 25 -3.60 -2.41 -10.39
N GLN A 26 -3.84 -1.23 -10.97
CA GLN A 26 -5.10 -0.49 -10.82
C GLN A 26 -5.54 -0.35 -9.34
N LEU A 27 -4.58 -0.21 -8.42
CA LEU A 27 -4.81 -0.20 -6.97
C LEU A 27 -4.57 1.20 -6.39
N ALA A 28 -5.54 1.71 -5.62
CA ALA A 28 -5.36 2.87 -4.76
C ALA A 28 -5.41 2.43 -3.28
N GLY A 29 -4.44 2.90 -2.48
CA GLY A 29 -4.31 2.55 -1.07
C GLY A 29 -4.45 3.77 -0.17
N VAL A 30 -5.26 3.65 0.87
CA VAL A 30 -5.40 4.64 1.95
C VAL A 30 -5.26 3.90 3.27
N PHE A 31 -4.28 4.30 4.07
CA PHE A 31 -4.02 3.74 5.39
C PHE A 31 -4.14 4.86 6.43
N MET A 32 -5.18 4.78 7.26
CA MET A 32 -5.44 5.71 8.37
C MET A 32 -5.36 4.96 9.68
N VAL A 33 -4.40 5.32 10.53
CA VAL A 33 -4.26 4.77 11.87
C VAL A 33 -3.88 5.89 12.82
N GLN A 34 -4.45 5.89 14.02
CA GLN A 34 -4.20 6.90 15.04
C GLN A 34 -2.98 6.52 15.91
N GLN A 35 -1.91 6.02 15.29
CA GLN A 35 -0.72 5.49 15.96
C GLN A 35 0.51 5.67 15.04
N PRO A 36 1.66 6.18 15.50
CA PRO A 36 2.87 6.32 14.69
C PRO A 36 3.58 4.97 14.45
N ASN A 37 2.87 3.97 13.90
CA ASN A 37 3.37 2.62 13.66
C ASN A 37 3.69 2.38 12.17
N LEU A 38 4.94 2.61 11.79
CA LEU A 38 5.41 2.42 10.40
C LEU A 38 5.50 0.95 9.96
N ARG A 39 5.56 0.00 10.90
CA ARG A 39 5.62 -1.44 10.58
C ARG A 39 4.29 -1.94 10.04
N VAL A 40 3.18 -1.51 10.65
CA VAL A 40 1.83 -1.85 10.19
C VAL A 40 1.57 -1.27 8.80
N ARG A 41 2.00 -0.02 8.57
CA ARG A 41 1.94 0.62 7.24
C ARG A 41 2.59 -0.23 6.14
N ALA A 42 3.83 -0.68 6.35
CA ALA A 42 4.53 -1.52 5.36
C ALA A 42 3.89 -2.91 5.21
N ARG A 43 3.29 -3.46 6.28
CA ARG A 43 2.56 -4.73 6.22
C ARG A 43 1.26 -4.58 5.42
N PHE A 44 0.54 -3.47 5.61
CA PHE A 44 -0.67 -3.16 4.87
C PHE A 44 -0.42 -3.10 3.36
N GLU A 45 0.65 -2.42 2.91
CA GLU A 45 1.03 -2.44 1.49
C GLU A 45 1.30 -3.85 0.93
N ARG A 46 1.88 -4.74 1.76
CA ARG A 46 2.14 -6.11 1.31
C ARG A 46 0.87 -6.93 1.17
N VAL A 47 -0.01 -6.83 2.16
CA VAL A 47 -1.28 -7.57 2.17
C VAL A 47 -2.22 -7.06 1.09
N ALA A 48 -2.34 -5.74 0.91
CA ALA A 48 -3.20 -5.14 -0.11
C ALA A 48 -2.82 -5.61 -1.53
N ARG A 49 -1.52 -5.60 -1.85
CA ARG A 49 -1.04 -6.15 -3.13
C ARG A 49 -1.35 -7.62 -3.28
N ALA A 50 -1.02 -8.44 -2.28
CA ALA A 50 -1.22 -9.89 -2.37
C ALA A 50 -2.70 -10.22 -2.60
N ALA A 51 -3.62 -9.51 -1.94
CA ALA A 51 -5.05 -9.67 -2.14
C ALA A 51 -5.49 -9.29 -3.56
N VAL A 52 -4.95 -8.21 -4.14
CA VAL A 52 -5.23 -7.84 -5.54
C VAL A 52 -4.65 -8.88 -6.50
N ASP A 53 -3.41 -9.29 -6.31
CA ASP A 53 -2.75 -10.28 -7.17
C ASP A 53 -3.52 -11.64 -7.12
N GLU A 54 -4.07 -12.03 -5.97
CA GLU A 54 -4.93 -13.20 -5.81
C GLU A 54 -6.27 -13.06 -6.54
N LEU A 55 -6.95 -11.91 -6.42
CA LEU A 55 -8.23 -11.64 -7.10
C LEU A 55 -8.09 -11.65 -8.63
N GLU A 56 -6.94 -11.18 -9.13
CA GLU A 56 -6.62 -11.12 -10.56
C GLU A 56 -5.98 -12.43 -11.09
N GLY A 57 -5.78 -13.43 -10.23
CA GLY A 57 -5.25 -14.75 -10.63
C GLY A 57 -3.77 -14.76 -11.02
N VAL A 58 -2.98 -13.83 -10.48
CA VAL A 58 -1.53 -13.64 -10.78
C VAL A 58 -0.64 -13.83 -9.54
N ALA A 59 -1.17 -14.47 -8.50
CA ALA A 59 -0.48 -14.78 -7.24
C ALA A 59 0.48 -15.98 -7.33
#